data_AF-A0A444TZ44-F1
#
_entry.id   AF-A0A444TZ44-F1
#
_cell.length_a   1.000
_cell.length_b   1.000
_cell.length_c   1.000
_cell.angle_alpha   90.00
_cell.angle_beta   90.00
_cell.angle_gamma   90.00
#
_symmetry.space_group_name_H-M   'P 1'
#
loop_
_entity.id
_entity.type
_entity.pdbx_description
1 polymer ?
#
loop_
_entity_poly.entity_id
_entity_poly.type
_entity_poly.pdbx_seq_one_letter_code
_entity_poly.pdbx_strand_id
1 'polypeptide(L)'
;MGPTKVFRARYTAPESIRGVYGLTDTRNTTHGSDSAESATREISYFFPDFNMKQWIEKEEPLFRAGDIVYDEQKQVHTAKEGL
;
A
#
# COMPACT_ATOMS: atom_id res chain seq x y z
N MET A 1 -4.49 -7.98 -2.56
CA MET A 1 -5.74 -7.80 -1.78
C MET A 1 -6.78 -8.88 -2.07
N GLY A 2 -7.05 -9.21 -3.34
CA GLY A 2 -8.08 -10.18 -3.74
C GLY A 2 -9.38 -9.51 -4.22
N PRO A 3 -10.32 -10.29 -4.79
CA PRO A 3 -11.61 -9.77 -5.25
C PRO A 3 -12.39 -9.02 -4.16
N THR A 4 -13.14 -7.97 -4.54
CA THR A 4 -13.92 -7.15 -3.60
C THR A 4 -14.98 -7.95 -2.83
N LYS A 5 -15.61 -8.93 -3.51
CA LYS A 5 -16.62 -9.81 -2.94
C LYS A 5 -15.94 -10.91 -2.12
N VAL A 6 -16.18 -10.92 -0.81
CA VAL A 6 -15.46 -11.81 0.13
C VAL A 6 -15.70 -13.27 -0.23
N PHE A 7 -16.94 -13.64 -0.57
CA PHE A 7 -17.26 -14.98 -1.07
C PHE A 7 -16.34 -15.33 -2.24
N ARG A 8 -16.31 -14.52 -3.30
CA ARG A 8 -15.45 -14.77 -4.47
C ARG A 8 -13.98 -14.87 -4.08
N ALA A 9 -13.48 -14.00 -3.21
CA ALA A 9 -12.11 -14.05 -2.74
C ALA A 9 -11.76 -15.38 -2.07
N ARG A 10 -12.64 -15.91 -1.21
CA ARG A 10 -12.43 -17.22 -0.54
C ARG A 10 -12.32 -18.39 -1.53
N TYR A 11 -13.05 -18.36 -2.65
CA TYR A 11 -12.98 -19.44 -3.64
C TYR A 11 -11.86 -19.26 -4.66
N THR A 12 -11.66 -18.05 -5.17
CA THR A 12 -10.73 -17.83 -6.31
C THR A 12 -9.34 -17.39 -5.86
N ALA A 13 -9.20 -16.86 -4.65
CA ALA A 13 -7.94 -16.36 -4.11
C ALA A 13 -7.90 -16.50 -2.57
N PRO A 14 -8.01 -17.73 -2.02
CA PRO A 14 -8.15 -17.97 -0.58
C PRO A 14 -7.03 -17.35 0.25
N GLU A 15 -5.79 -17.35 -0.27
CA GLU A 15 -4.60 -16.78 0.38
C GLU A 15 -4.51 -15.24 0.29
N SER A 16 -5.44 -14.59 -0.40
CA SER A 16 -5.47 -13.12 -0.46
C SER A 16 -5.97 -12.53 0.86
N ILE A 17 -5.59 -11.29 1.18
CA ILE A 17 -6.03 -10.59 2.40
C ILE A 17 -7.57 -10.67 2.58
N ARG A 18 -8.34 -10.45 1.51
CA ARG A 18 -9.81 -10.54 1.55
C ARG A 18 -10.32 -11.98 1.68
N GLY A 19 -9.59 -12.95 1.15
CA GLY A 19 -9.90 -14.38 1.31
C GLY A 19 -9.73 -14.85 2.75
N VAL A 20 -8.59 -14.51 3.36
CA VAL A 20 -8.22 -14.92 4.73
C VAL A 20 -9.02 -14.13 5.79
N TYR A 21 -9.13 -12.80 5.64
CA TYR A 21 -9.60 -11.93 6.72
C TYR A 21 -10.93 -11.21 6.43
N GLY A 22 -11.49 -11.34 5.23
CA GLY A 22 -12.75 -10.69 4.87
C GLY A 22 -13.95 -11.32 5.59
N LEU A 23 -14.86 -10.47 6.09
CA LEU A 23 -16.09 -10.90 6.77
C LEU A 23 -17.33 -10.78 5.88
N THR A 24 -17.53 -9.62 5.27
CA THR A 24 -18.65 -9.30 4.37
C THR A 24 -18.16 -8.39 3.26
N ASP A 25 -18.99 -8.16 2.23
CA ASP A 25 -18.61 -7.27 1.11
C ASP A 25 -18.31 -5.83 1.54
N THR A 26 -18.93 -5.35 2.62
CA THR A 26 -18.68 -4.01 3.21
C THR A 26 -17.64 -4.05 4.33
N ARG A 27 -17.27 -5.24 4.81
CA ARG A 27 -16.23 -5.48 5.82
C ARG A 27 -15.18 -6.43 5.24
N ASN A 28 -14.56 -6.00 4.14
CA ASN A 28 -13.58 -6.77 3.38
C ASN A 28 -12.13 -6.37 3.70
N THR A 29 -11.87 -5.88 4.91
CA THR A 29 -10.54 -5.67 5.51
C THR A 29 -9.73 -4.50 4.95
N THR A 30 -9.66 -4.33 3.63
CA THR A 30 -8.70 -3.39 3.02
C THR A 30 -9.30 -2.65 1.81
N HIS A 31 -8.92 -1.37 1.70
CA HIS A 31 -9.09 -0.53 0.51
C HIS A 31 -7.77 -0.38 -0.23
N GLY A 32 -7.85 -0.17 -1.54
CA GLY A 32 -6.72 0.10 -2.41
C GLY A 32 -7.27 0.68 -3.72
N SER A 33 -6.65 1.76 -4.17
CA SER A 33 -7.07 2.46 -5.39
C SER A 33 -7.04 1.53 -6.59
N ASP A 34 -7.99 1.69 -7.49
CA ASP A 34 -8.19 0.82 -8.66
C ASP A 34 -7.39 1.26 -9.90
N SER A 35 -6.78 2.44 -9.87
CA SER A 35 -5.95 3.00 -10.95
C SER A 35 -4.89 3.96 -10.40
N ALA A 36 -3.94 4.35 -11.25
CA ALA A 36 -2.93 5.34 -10.87
C ALA A 36 -3.55 6.73 -10.65
N GLU A 37 -4.59 7.06 -11.43
CA GLU A 37 -5.33 8.32 -11.31
C GLU A 37 -6.14 8.37 -10.01
N SER A 38 -6.80 7.27 -9.62
CA SER A 38 -7.49 7.19 -8.33
C SER A 38 -6.51 7.19 -7.17
N ALA A 39 -5.36 6.51 -7.28
CA ALA A 39 -4.31 6.56 -6.28
C ALA A 39 -3.79 7.98 -6.05
N THR A 40 -3.52 8.72 -7.12
CA THR A 40 -3.06 10.12 -7.04
C THR A 40 -4.07 10.98 -6.29
N ARG A 41 -5.35 10.89 -6.67
CA ARG A 41 -6.43 11.65 -6.03
C ARG A 41 -6.62 11.27 -4.56
N GLU A 42 -6.64 9.98 -4.25
CA GLU A 42 -6.85 9.47 -2.89
C GLU A 42 -5.68 9.83 -1.97
N ILE A 43 -4.44 9.70 -2.44
CA ILE A 43 -3.26 10.08 -1.65
C ILE A 43 -3.28 11.57 -1.33
N SER A 44 -3.54 12.44 -2.31
CA SER A 44 -3.66 13.88 -2.06
C SER A 44 -4.83 14.24 -1.13
N TYR A 45 -5.89 13.44 -1.11
CA TYR A 45 -7.03 13.65 -0.21
C TYR A 45 -6.72 13.25 1.24
N PHE A 46 -6.13 12.07 1.46
CA PHE A 46 -5.86 11.55 2.82
C PHE A 46 -4.57 12.09 3.43
N PHE A 47 -3.57 12.42 2.59
CA PHE A 47 -2.24 12.86 3.01
C PHE A 47 -1.85 14.15 2.28
N PRO A 48 -2.50 15.28 2.60
CA PRO A 48 -2.31 16.54 1.86
C PRO A 48 -0.88 17.07 1.90
N ASP A 49 -0.12 16.75 2.95
CA ASP A 49 1.28 17.17 3.11
C ASP A 49 2.28 16.25 2.40
N PHE A 50 1.82 15.13 1.82
CA PHE A 50 2.69 14.17 1.15
C PHE A 50 3.01 14.60 -0.29
N ASN A 51 4.30 14.85 -0.58
CA ASN A 51 4.76 15.16 -1.92
C ASN A 51 5.04 13.88 -2.72
N MET A 52 3.98 13.35 -3.35
CA MET A 52 4.07 12.13 -4.17
C MET A 52 5.11 12.22 -5.29
N LYS A 53 5.18 13.35 -5.99
CA LYS A 53 6.10 13.51 -7.13
C LYS A 53 7.56 13.37 -6.66
N GLN A 54 7.91 14.07 -5.59
CA GLN A 54 9.24 14.00 -5.01
C GLN A 54 9.56 12.57 -4.53
N TRP A 55 8.60 11.90 -3.88
CA TRP A 55 8.80 10.54 -3.39
C TRP A 55 9.05 9.55 -4.54
N ILE A 56 8.24 9.60 -5.62
CA ILE A 56 8.42 8.75 -6.80
C ILE A 56 9.79 8.98 -7.45
N GLU A 57 10.23 10.24 -7.55
CA GLU A 57 11.48 10.58 -8.23
C GLU A 57 12.73 10.24 -7.41
N LYS A 58 12.67 10.34 -6.08
CA LYS A 58 13.87 10.28 -5.22
C LYS A 58 13.93 9.07 -4.30
N GLU A 59 12.79 8.61 -3.80
CA GLU A 59 12.74 7.61 -2.73
C GLU A 59 12.28 6.25 -3.27
N GLU A 60 11.23 6.20 -4.09
CA GLU A 60 10.66 4.97 -4.64
C GLU A 60 11.70 3.99 -5.23
N PRO A 61 12.71 4.45 -6.02
CA PRO A 61 13.71 3.54 -6.57
C PRO A 61 14.55 2.83 -5.49
N LEU A 62 14.83 3.51 -4.38
CA LEU A 62 15.57 2.96 -3.23
C LEU A 62 14.73 1.90 -2.51
N PHE A 63 13.43 2.17 -2.35
CA PHE A 63 12.47 1.20 -1.79
C PHE A 63 12.33 -0.04 -2.67
N ARG A 64 12.30 0.15 -3.99
CA ARG A 64 12.23 -0.93 -4.96
C ARG A 64 13.50 -1.78 -5.01
N ALA A 65 14.67 -1.17 -4.81
CA ALA A 65 15.96 -1.86 -4.77
C ALA A 65 16.15 -2.70 -3.48
N GLY A 66 15.38 -2.43 -2.43
CA GLY A 66 15.50 -3.09 -1.13
C GLY A 66 16.58 -2.49 -0.22
N ASP A 67 17.11 -1.32 -0.57
CA ASP A 67 18.11 -0.60 0.22
C ASP A 67 17.47 0.20 1.36
N ILE A 68 16.60 -0.45 2.12
CA ILE A 68 15.78 0.16 3.16
C ILE A 68 16.09 -0.45 4.52
N VAL A 69 16.13 0.39 5.55
CA VAL A 69 16.25 -0.01 6.95
C VAL A 69 15.09 0.59 7.75
N TYR A 70 14.67 -0.13 8.78
CA TYR A 70 13.69 0.39 9.73
C TYR A 70 14.39 1.26 10.77
N ASP A 71 14.04 2.55 10.82
CA ASP A 71 14.51 3.49 11.84
C ASP A 71 13.56 3.39 13.05
N GLU A 72 14.02 2.72 14.12
CA GLU A 72 13.23 2.52 15.34
C GLU A 72 12.85 3.83 16.03
N GLN A 73 13.68 4.88 15.95
CA GLN A 73 13.40 6.14 16.62
C GLN A 73 12.30 6.91 15.90
N LYS A 74 12.35 6.91 14.56
CA LYS A 74 11.35 7.59 13.73
C LYS A 74 10.14 6.71 13.42
N GLN A 75 10.19 5.42 13.75
CA GLN A 75 9.15 4.42 13.45
C GLN A 75 8.79 4.37 11.95
N VAL A 76 9.77 4.60 11.08
CA VAL A 76 9.60 4.60 9.62
C VAL A 76 10.71 3.83 8.94
N HIS A 77 10.42 3.36 7.74
CA HIS A 77 11.43 2.80 6.85
C HIS A 77 12.15 3.94 6.12
N THR A 78 13.47 3.95 6.16
CA THR A 78 14.30 4.95 5.46
C THR A 78 15.26 4.25 4.51
N ALA A 79 15.65 4.94 3.44
CA ALA A 79 16.77 4.47 2.64
C ALA A 79 18.02 4.33 3.52
N LYS A 80 18.83 3.30 3.26
CA LYS A 80 20.17 3.20 3.84
C LYS A 80 20.94 4.44 3.43
N GLU A 81 21.35 5.26 4.40
CA GLU A 81 22.33 6.30 4.13
C GLU A 81 23.62 5.61 3.63
N GLY A 82 24.10 6.05 2.48
CA GLY A 82 25.38 5.57 1.95
C GLY A 82 26.51 5.87 2.94
N LEU A 83 27.41 4.92 3.10
CA LEU A 83 28.74 5.14 3.71
C LEU A 83 29.50 6.25 2.98
#